data_AF-A0A183NQG0-F1
#
_entry.id   AF-A0A183NQG0-F1
#
_cell.length_a   1.000
_cell.length_b   1.000
_cell.length_c   1.000
_cell.angle_alpha   90.00
_cell.angle_beta   90.00
_cell.angle_gamma   90.00
#
_symmetry.space_group_name_H-M   'P 1'
#
loop_
_entity.id
_entity.type
_entity.pdbx_description
1 polymer ?
#
loop_
_entity_poly.entity_id
_entity_poly.type
_entity_poly.pdbx_seq_one_letter_code
_entity_poly.pdbx_strand_id
1 'polypeptide(L)'
;MSSIGEDCIQDRFNLTGLSEQVREYRGALDVILDLETDPSCNPKNTDLVEQAAEMLYGLILSRYILTNRGICFMVAKWQRGDFVYRESQPCLPVCLSDVPGEAMVKIYC
;
A
#
# COMPACT_ATOMS: atom_id res chain seq x y z
N MET A 1 -10.74 4.50 -7.03
CA MET A 1 -9.45 4.59 -6.33
C MET A 1 -8.66 5.70 -6.98
N SER A 2 -8.70 6.92 -6.43
CA SER A 2 -7.85 8.02 -6.90
C SER A 2 -6.38 7.65 -6.67
N SER A 3 -5.58 7.82 -7.72
CA SER A 3 -4.25 7.28 -7.96
C SER A 3 -3.21 7.70 -6.91
N ILE A 4 -3.11 6.96 -5.80
CA ILE A 4 -2.00 7.10 -4.83
C ILE A 4 -0.73 6.46 -5.37
N GLY A 5 -0.87 5.46 -6.25
CA GLY A 5 0.19 4.51 -6.60
C GLY A 5 1.49 5.18 -7.03
N GLU A 6 1.42 6.11 -7.98
CA GLU A 6 2.63 6.67 -8.57
C GLU A 6 3.36 7.64 -7.64
N ASP A 7 2.66 8.60 -7.01
CA ASP A 7 3.26 9.58 -6.10
C ASP A 7 3.86 8.92 -4.83
N CYS A 8 3.26 7.81 -4.38
CA CYS A 8 3.68 7.06 -3.21
C CYS A 8 5.04 6.35 -3.43
N ILE A 9 5.24 5.84 -4.64
CA ILE A 9 6.40 5.01 -5.04
C ILE A 9 7.55 5.85 -5.61
N GLN A 10 7.27 7.05 -6.14
CA GLN A 10 8.30 7.95 -6.66
C GLN A 10 9.29 8.43 -5.58
N ASP A 11 8.88 8.47 -4.32
CA ASP A 11 9.76 8.86 -3.22
C ASP A 11 10.62 7.68 -2.75
N ARG A 12 11.91 7.71 -3.09
CA ARG A 12 12.90 6.70 -2.70
C ARG A 12 13.06 6.57 -1.19
N PHE A 13 12.72 7.60 -0.40
CA PHE A 13 12.74 7.50 1.05
C PHE A 13 11.75 6.44 1.55
N ASN A 14 10.55 6.38 0.98
CA ASN A 14 9.52 5.40 1.36
C ASN A 14 9.96 3.96 1.06
N LEU A 15 10.86 3.76 0.09
CA LEU A 15 11.35 2.43 -0.33
C LEU A 15 12.54 1.91 0.49
N THR A 16 13.16 2.73 1.33
CA THR A 16 14.41 2.38 2.01
C THR A 16 14.24 1.19 2.95
N GLY A 17 15.03 0.12 2.77
CA GLY A 17 15.01 -1.09 3.60
C GLY A 17 13.86 -2.08 3.30
N LEU A 18 12.96 -1.78 2.35
CA LEU A 18 11.87 -2.70 1.98
C LEU A 18 12.36 -3.92 1.19
N SER A 19 13.48 -3.80 0.49
CA SER A 19 14.10 -4.90 -0.27
C SER A 19 14.57 -6.07 0.60
N GLU A 20 14.80 -5.84 1.90
CA GLU A 20 15.17 -6.90 2.85
C GLU A 20 13.95 -7.58 3.49
N GLN A 21 12.78 -6.93 3.44
CA GLN A 21 11.55 -7.41 4.07
C GLN A 21 10.65 -8.18 3.08
N VAL A 22 10.70 -7.82 1.80
CA VAL A 22 9.82 -8.38 0.77
C VAL A 22 10.62 -9.30 -0.16
N ARG A 23 10.16 -10.55 -0.32
CA ARG A 23 10.67 -11.49 -1.31
C ARG A 23 10.29 -11.04 -2.72
N GLU A 24 11.10 -11.37 -3.72
CA GLU A 24 10.84 -10.97 -5.12
C GLU A 24 10.58 -9.46 -5.27
N TYR A 25 11.25 -8.61 -4.48
CA TYR A 25 11.03 -7.16 -4.41
C TYR A 25 10.95 -6.48 -5.79
N ARG A 26 11.80 -6.88 -6.75
CA ARG A 26 11.79 -6.31 -8.10
C ARG A 26 10.53 -6.68 -8.86
N GLY A 27 10.16 -7.96 -8.91
CA GLY A 27 8.92 -8.39 -9.56
C GLY A 27 7.69 -7.79 -8.89
N ALA A 28 7.69 -7.69 -7.57
CA ALA A 28 6.63 -7.03 -6.82
C ALA A 28 6.51 -5.54 -7.20
N LEU A 29 7.63 -4.83 -7.29
CA LEU A 29 7.66 -3.42 -7.70
C LEU A 29 7.18 -3.24 -9.14
N ASP A 30 7.58 -4.13 -10.05
CA ASP A 30 7.17 -4.10 -11.46
C ASP A 30 5.66 -4.28 -11.59
N VAL A 31 5.06 -5.19 -10.82
CA VAL A 31 3.59 -5.36 -10.74
C VAL A 31 2.90 -4.11 -10.22
N ILE A 32 3.41 -3.48 -9.16
CA ILE A 32 2.80 -2.26 -8.61
C ILE A 32 2.89 -1.08 -9.60
N LEU A 33 3.95 -1.04 -10.40
CA LEU A 33 4.17 0.00 -11.42
C LEU A 33 3.49 -0.31 -12.77
N ASP A 34 2.66 -1.36 -12.83
CA ASP A 34 2.00 -1.85 -14.06
C ASP A 34 3.00 -2.06 -15.23
N LEU A 35 4.24 -2.48 -14.91
CA LEU A 35 5.26 -2.82 -15.91
C LEU A 35 5.00 -4.22 -16.49
N GLU A 36 5.37 -4.43 -17.75
CA GLU A 36 5.18 -5.73 -18.41
C GLU A 36 5.96 -6.83 -17.68
N THR A 37 5.22 -7.78 -17.09
CA THR A 37 5.77 -9.01 -16.52
C THR A 37 5.88 -10.11 -17.59
N ASP A 38 6.98 -10.87 -17.58
CA ASP A 38 7.21 -11.95 -18.54
C ASP A 38 6.11 -13.03 -18.49
N PRO A 39 5.29 -13.21 -19.55
CA PRO A 39 4.16 -14.15 -19.56
C PRO A 39 4.60 -15.62 -19.60
N SER A 40 5.89 -15.90 -19.75
CA SER A 40 6.46 -17.25 -19.66
C SER A 40 6.70 -17.73 -18.23
N CYS A 41 6.39 -16.91 -17.22
CA CYS A 41 6.60 -17.27 -15.81
C CYS A 41 5.59 -18.32 -15.34
N ASN A 42 6.06 -19.28 -14.54
CA ASN A 42 5.24 -20.36 -13.97
C ASN A 42 4.11 -19.75 -13.10
N PRO A 43 2.84 -20.16 -13.20
CA PRO A 43 1.72 -19.54 -12.47
C PRO A 43 1.91 -19.46 -10.95
N LYS A 44 2.57 -20.46 -10.35
CA LYS A 44 2.93 -20.43 -8.92
C LYS A 44 3.88 -19.29 -8.55
N ASN A 45 4.76 -18.89 -9.47
CA ASN A 45 5.67 -17.77 -9.26
C ASN A 45 4.90 -16.45 -9.41
N THR A 46 3.93 -16.38 -10.32
CA THR A 46 3.04 -15.22 -10.47
C THR A 46 2.26 -14.93 -9.18
N ASP A 47 1.64 -15.96 -8.58
CA ASP A 47 0.90 -15.81 -7.32
C ASP A 47 1.79 -15.29 -6.17
N LEU A 48 3.05 -15.74 -6.10
CA LEU A 48 4.01 -15.29 -5.10
C LEU A 48 4.43 -13.84 -5.30
N VAL A 49 4.59 -13.42 -6.56
CA VAL A 49 4.93 -12.04 -6.91
C VAL A 49 3.75 -11.10 -6.63
N GLU A 50 2.52 -11.52 -6.90
CA GLU A 50 1.32 -10.75 -6.56
C GLU A 50 1.17 -10.55 -5.05
N GLN A 51 1.35 -11.61 -4.25
CA GLN A 51 1.32 -11.49 -2.78
C GLN A 51 2.44 -10.57 -2.26
N ALA A 52 3.63 -10.66 -2.86
CA ALA A 52 4.73 -9.76 -2.54
C ALA A 52 4.42 -8.30 -2.94
N ALA A 53 3.73 -8.08 -4.06
CA ALA A 53 3.27 -6.77 -4.51
C ALA A 53 2.24 -6.16 -3.55
N GLU A 54 1.25 -6.93 -3.09
CA GLU A 54 0.27 -6.46 -2.10
C GLU A 54 0.95 -6.06 -0.79
N MET A 55 1.86 -6.90 -0.29
CA MET A 55 2.63 -6.62 0.92
C MET A 55 3.51 -5.39 0.76
N LEU A 56 4.24 -5.29 -0.35
CA LEU A 56 5.11 -4.15 -0.64
C LEU A 56 4.31 -2.85 -0.72
N TYR A 57 3.19 -2.86 -1.44
CA TYR A 57 2.32 -1.70 -1.55
C TYR A 57 1.80 -1.25 -0.17
N GLY A 58 1.40 -2.19 0.69
CA GLY A 58 0.99 -1.89 2.06
C GLY A 58 2.08 -1.22 2.90
N LEU A 59 3.33 -1.70 2.79
CA LEU A 59 4.48 -1.13 3.51
C LEU A 59 4.90 0.25 2.99
N ILE A 60 4.80 0.49 1.68
CA ILE A 60 5.06 1.83 1.12
C ILE A 60 3.95 2.78 1.56
N LEU A 61 2.69 2.34 1.50
CA LEU A 61 1.53 3.16 1.87
C LEU A 61 1.56 3.55 3.35
N SER A 62 1.94 2.65 4.26
CA SER A 62 2.03 2.95 5.70
C SER A 62 3.04 4.05 6.01
N ARG A 63 4.11 4.16 5.21
CA ARG A 63 5.09 5.24 5.30
C ARG A 63 4.60 6.52 4.63
N TYR A 64 3.98 6.39 3.45
CA TYR A 64 3.49 7.53 2.67
C TYR A 64 2.44 8.35 3.43
N ILE A 65 1.48 7.71 4.11
CA ILE A 65 0.43 8.42 4.85
C ILE A 65 0.96 9.26 6.03
N LEU A 66 2.21 9.05 6.46
CA LEU A 66 2.88 9.84 7.49
C LEU A 66 3.59 11.08 6.92
N THR A 67 3.74 11.17 5.60
CA THR A 67 4.29 12.35 4.94
C THR A 67 3.24 13.46 4.83
N ASN A 68 3.67 14.72 4.72
CA ASN A 68 2.73 15.85 4.52
C ASN A 68 1.80 15.65 3.30
N ARG A 69 2.32 15.07 2.21
CA ARG A 69 1.52 14.76 1.01
C ARG A 69 0.49 13.68 1.28
N GLY A 70 0.90 12.59 1.92
CA GLY A 70 0.00 11.49 2.28
C GLY A 70 -1.07 11.91 3.28
N ILE A 71 -0.75 12.75 4.27
CA ILE A 71 -1.73 13.32 5.20
C ILE A 71 -2.77 14.15 4.45
N CYS A 72 -2.35 15.09 3.60
CA CYS A 72 -3.26 15.90 2.79
C CYS A 72 -4.17 15.03 1.90
N PHE A 73 -3.61 13.97 1.32
CA PHE A 73 -4.36 13.01 0.53
C PHE A 73 -5.43 12.27 1.35
N MET A 74 -5.06 11.78 2.54
CA MET A 74 -5.99 11.07 3.44
C MET A 74 -7.08 11.99 4.00
N VAL A 75 -6.77 13.25 4.27
CA VAL A 75 -7.76 14.28 4.64
C VAL A 75 -8.77 14.49 3.51
N ALA A 76 -8.31 14.60 2.26
CA ALA A 76 -9.20 14.75 1.12
C ALA A 76 -10.15 13.54 0.96
N LYS A 77 -9.68 12.32 1.24
CA LYS A 77 -10.52 11.11 1.27
C LYS A 77 -11.52 11.11 2.42
N TRP A 78 -11.09 11.53 3.61
CA TRP A 78 -11.96 11.64 4.77
C TRP A 78 -13.10 12.63 4.52
N GLN A 79 -12.80 13.79 3.93
CA GLN A 79 -13.81 14.81 3.57
C GLN A 79 -14.82 14.31 2.51
N ARG A 80 -14.39 13.42 1.62
CA ARG A 80 -15.27 12.78 0.62
C ARG A 80 -16.14 11.66 1.20
N GLY A 81 -15.86 11.22 2.43
CA GLY A 81 -16.52 10.05 3.00
C GLY A 81 -16.10 8.75 2.33
N ASP A 82 -14.88 8.67 1.78
CA ASP A 82 -14.35 7.44 1.17
C ASP A 82 -14.21 6.32 2.22
N PHE A 83 -14.06 6.71 3.49
CA PHE A 83 -13.97 5.83 4.64
C PHE A 83 -15.08 6.19 5.62
N VAL A 84 -16.14 5.38 5.66
CA VAL A 84 -17.28 5.59 6.56
C VAL A 84 -17.41 4.44 7.53
N TYR A 85 -17.67 4.78 8.78
CA TYR A 85 -18.23 3.84 9.75
C TYR A 85 -19.73 4.10 9.90
N ARG A 86 -20.41 3.29 10.73
CA ARG A 86 -21.86 3.36 10.98
C ARG A 86 -22.40 4.81 10.99
N GLU A 87 -23.58 4.99 10.42
CA GLU A 87 -24.29 6.29 10.34
C GLU A 87 -23.61 7.35 9.46
N SER A 88 -22.81 6.93 8.47
CA SER A 88 -22.08 7.82 7.54
C SER A 88 -21.09 8.76 8.22
N GLN A 89 -20.61 8.40 9.42
CA GLN A 89 -19.55 9.17 10.07
C GLN A 89 -18.24 8.94 9.30
N PRO A 90 -17.59 10.01 8.80
CA PRO A 90 -16.31 9.89 8.14
C PRO A 90 -15.26 9.47 9.17
N CYS A 91 -14.54 8.40 8.90
CA CYS A 91 -13.55 7.81 9.79
C CYS A 91 -12.25 7.55 9.03
N LEU A 92 -11.16 7.20 9.72
CA LEU A 92 -9.86 6.93 9.08
C LEU A 92 -9.42 5.49 9.34
N PRO A 93 -8.77 4.83 8.36
CA PRO A 93 -8.14 3.55 8.62
C PRO A 93 -6.94 3.72 9.55
N VAL A 94 -6.78 2.79 10.49
CA VAL A 94 -5.66 2.72 11.43
C VAL A 94 -5.12 1.29 11.50
N CYS A 95 -3.80 1.15 11.49
CA CYS A 95 -3.13 -0.10 11.82
C CYS A 95 -2.73 -0.09 13.30
N LEU A 96 -2.99 -1.20 14.00
CA LEU A 96 -2.58 -1.35 15.40
C LEU A 96 -1.20 -1.99 15.57
N SER A 97 -0.65 -2.57 14.49
CA SER A 97 0.71 -3.09 14.42
C SER A 97 1.31 -2.65 13.09
N ASP A 98 2.62 -2.40 13.11
CA ASP A 98 3.48 -2.16 11.95
C ASP A 98 4.08 -3.46 11.39
N VAL A 99 3.85 -4.59 12.07
CA VAL A 99 4.30 -5.91 11.65
C VAL A 99 3.23 -6.59 10.78
N PRO A 100 3.56 -7.00 9.54
CA PRO A 100 2.65 -7.74 8.69
C PRO A 100 2.15 -9.03 9.35
N GLY A 101 0.83 -9.26 9.31
CA GLY A 101 0.20 -10.47 9.83
C GLY A 101 -0.16 -10.43 11.32
N GLU A 102 0.23 -9.41 12.08
CA GLU A 102 -0.13 -9.30 13.51
C GLU A 102 -1.52 -8.71 13.75
N ALA A 103 -1.94 -7.74 12.94
CA ALA A 103 -3.23 -7.08 13.10
C ALA A 103 -3.81 -6.65 11.75
N MET A 104 -5.13 -6.77 11.63
CA MET A 104 -5.89 -6.23 10.50
C MET A 104 -6.17 -4.73 10.69
N VAL A 105 -6.36 -4.02 9.57
CA VAL A 105 -6.75 -2.60 9.57
C VAL A 105 -8.06 -2.42 10.34
N LYS A 106 -8.08 -1.44 11.24
CA LYS A 106 -9.26 -0.99 11.95
C LYS A 106 -9.69 0.38 11.46
N ILE A 107 -10.90 0.79 11.82
CA ILE A 107 -11.42 2.13 11.55
C ILE A 107 -11.39 2.93 12.85
N TYR A 108 -10.80 4.11 12.81
CA TYR A 108 -10.78 5.09 13.88
C TYR A 108 -11.80 6.18 13.61
N CYS A 109 -12.73 6.33 14.55
CA CYS A 109 -13.60 7.47 14.73
C CYS A 109 -13.22 8.06 16.12
#